data_AF-A0AAP6RK32-F1
#
_entry.id   AF-A0AAP6RK32-F1
#
_cell.length_a   1.000
_cell.length_b   1.000
_cell.length_c   1.000
_cell.angle_alpha   90.00
_cell.angle_beta   90.00
_cell.angle_gamma   90.00
#
_symmetry.space_group_name_H-M   'P 1'
#
loop_
_entity.id
_entity.type
_entity.pdbx_description
1 polymer ?
#
loop_
_entity_poly.entity_id
_entity_poly.type
_entity_poly.pdbx_seq_one_letter_code
_entity_poly.pdbx_strand_id
1 'polypeptide(L)'
;LRYIPSKDYKEVCRDMKKFYGASSLNAAHAAFGSFQNRWSHYSGAVDVWKRNFAHVEQLFDYGSAIRKIMYTTNAVESVHSSFRKVTKKGAFSNENALLKLLYLRTKELHAKWSGGRIQNWAMVLKQLMINETFSSRMKSMRFTFRNNGRFIQLCVRSKFI
;
A
#
# COMPACT_ATOMS: atom_id res chain seq x y z
N LEU A 1 -15.09 8.16 -0.36
CA LEU A 1 -15.40 8.43 1.07
C LEU A 1 -15.88 9.85 1.34
N ARG A 2 -15.71 10.82 0.42
CA ARG A 2 -16.16 12.22 0.58
C ARG A 2 -17.65 12.38 0.91
N TYR A 3 -18.48 11.42 0.52
CA TYR A 3 -19.94 11.40 0.76
C TYR A 3 -20.35 10.78 2.10
N ILE A 4 -19.40 10.41 2.96
CA ILE A 4 -19.68 9.70 4.22
C ILE A 4 -19.43 10.64 5.39
N PRO A 5 -20.44 10.88 6.24
CA PRO A 5 -20.27 11.66 7.46
C PRO A 5 -19.20 11.08 8.40
N SER A 6 -18.49 11.96 9.10
CA SER A 6 -17.43 11.56 10.05
C SER A 6 -17.90 10.58 11.12
N LYS A 7 -19.19 10.63 11.51
CA LYS A 7 -19.82 9.71 12.48
C LYS A 7 -19.76 8.25 12.04
N ASP A 8 -20.00 7.98 10.75
CA ASP A 8 -20.10 6.62 10.21
C ASP A 8 -18.79 6.16 9.57
N TYR A 9 -17.83 7.07 9.40
CA TYR A 9 -16.54 6.81 8.75
C TYR A 9 -15.81 5.61 9.34
N LYS A 10 -15.76 5.49 10.67
CA LYS A 10 -15.09 4.37 11.36
C LYS A 10 -15.78 3.04 11.06
N GLU A 11 -17.11 3.02 11.08
CA GLU A 11 -17.91 1.82 10.82
C GLU A 11 -17.76 1.36 9.37
N VAL A 12 -17.84 2.30 8.43
CA VAL A 12 -17.65 2.05 7.00
C VAL A 12 -16.25 1.49 6.75
N CYS A 13 -15.19 2.11 7.30
CA CYS A 13 -13.83 1.61 7.13
C CYS A 13 -13.66 0.19 7.71
N ARG A 14 -14.30 -0.12 8.84
CA ARG A 14 -14.30 -1.47 9.42
C ARG A 14 -14.94 -2.47 8.48
N ASP A 15 -16.08 -2.16 7.89
CA ASP A 15 -16.76 -3.05 6.95
C ASP A 15 -16.00 -3.18 5.62
N MET A 16 -15.39 -2.09 5.14
CA MET A 16 -14.53 -2.15 3.97
C MET A 16 -13.34 -3.09 4.16
N LYS A 17 -12.73 -3.07 5.35
CA LYS A 17 -11.63 -3.97 5.69
C LYS A 17 -12.02 -5.45 5.58
N LYS A 18 -13.30 -5.81 5.71
CA LYS A 18 -13.76 -7.20 5.61
C LYS A 18 -13.58 -7.77 4.21
N PHE A 19 -13.91 -7.02 3.16
CA PHE A 19 -13.72 -7.52 1.79
C PHE A 19 -12.24 -7.48 1.35
N TYR A 20 -11.43 -6.53 1.83
CA TYR A 20 -9.98 -6.54 1.61
C TYR A 20 -9.25 -7.68 2.33
N GLY A 21 -9.72 -8.01 3.53
CA GLY A 21 -9.14 -9.03 4.40
C GLY A 21 -9.72 -10.44 4.19
N ALA A 22 -10.63 -10.62 3.25
CA ALA A 22 -11.25 -11.91 2.98
C ALA A 22 -10.21 -12.97 2.59
N SER A 23 -10.51 -14.25 2.87
CA SER A 23 -9.61 -15.37 2.59
C SER A 23 -9.61 -15.76 1.11
N SER A 24 -10.75 -15.62 0.43
CA SER A 24 -10.95 -15.95 -0.98
C SER A 24 -11.74 -14.85 -1.71
N LEU A 25 -11.72 -14.89 -3.05
CA LEU A 25 -12.48 -13.97 -3.89
C LEU A 25 -13.99 -14.09 -3.63
N ASN A 26 -14.53 -15.31 -3.53
CA ASN A 26 -15.94 -15.54 -3.22
C ASN A 26 -16.33 -14.93 -1.86
N ALA A 27 -15.47 -15.06 -0.85
CA ALA A 27 -15.70 -14.44 0.45
C ALA A 27 -15.64 -12.90 0.37
N ALA A 28 -14.78 -12.35 -0.49
CA ALA A 28 -14.71 -10.91 -0.74
C ALA A 28 -15.99 -10.39 -1.41
N HIS A 29 -16.53 -11.12 -2.40
CA HIS A 29 -17.82 -10.80 -3.04
C HIS A 29 -18.97 -10.84 -2.05
N ALA A 30 -19.06 -11.87 -1.20
CA ALA A 30 -20.09 -11.97 -0.17
C ALA A 30 -20.01 -10.82 0.84
N ALA A 31 -18.79 -10.48 1.28
CA ALA A 31 -18.55 -9.33 2.16
C ALA A 31 -18.91 -8.00 1.46
N PHE A 32 -18.63 -7.88 0.16
CA PHE A 32 -18.96 -6.69 -0.61
C PHE A 32 -20.46 -6.54 -0.83
N GLY A 33 -21.20 -7.62 -1.13
CA GLY A 33 -22.66 -7.60 -1.19
C GLY A 33 -23.28 -7.18 0.15
N SER A 34 -22.75 -7.69 1.27
CA SER A 34 -23.17 -7.27 2.61
C SER A 34 -22.89 -5.78 2.86
N PHE A 35 -21.74 -5.28 2.39
CA PHE A 35 -21.39 -3.85 2.45
C PHE A 35 -22.36 -2.98 1.63
N GLN A 36 -22.70 -3.41 0.41
CA GLN A 36 -23.65 -2.71 -0.46
C GLN A 36 -25.03 -2.60 0.18
N ASN A 37 -25.53 -3.68 0.77
CA ASN A 37 -26.84 -3.71 1.43
C ASN A 37 -26.86 -2.79 2.65
N ARG A 38 -25.83 -2.88 3.51
CA ARG A 38 -25.74 -2.10 4.75
C ARG A 38 -25.60 -0.60 4.50
N TRP A 39 -24.82 -0.21 3.49
CA TRP A 39 -24.51 1.20 3.19
C TRP A 39 -25.26 1.72 1.97
N SER A 40 -26.37 1.09 1.59
CA SER A 40 -27.22 1.43 0.45
C SER A 40 -27.72 2.89 0.48
N HIS A 41 -27.95 3.44 1.67
CA HIS A 41 -28.32 4.85 1.88
C HIS A 41 -27.22 5.85 1.46
N TYR A 42 -25.96 5.40 1.31
CA TYR A 42 -24.85 6.16 0.74
C TYR A 42 -24.54 5.70 -0.69
N SER A 43 -25.53 5.78 -1.59
CA SER A 43 -25.45 5.31 -2.98
C SER A 43 -24.18 5.79 -3.71
N GLY A 44 -23.86 7.08 -3.64
CA GLY A 44 -22.66 7.64 -4.29
C GLY A 44 -21.33 7.06 -3.76
N ALA A 45 -21.26 6.66 -2.49
CA ALA A 45 -20.08 5.99 -1.95
C ALA A 45 -20.01 4.54 -2.43
N VAL A 46 -21.15 3.83 -2.43
CA VAL A 46 -21.26 2.45 -2.90
C VAL A 46 -20.93 2.34 -4.40
N ASP A 47 -21.39 3.29 -5.22
CA ASP A 47 -21.18 3.27 -6.67
C ASP A 47 -19.71 3.49 -7.07
N VAL A 48 -18.97 4.31 -6.32
CA VAL A 48 -17.52 4.43 -6.49
C VAL A 48 -16.84 3.08 -6.23
N TRP A 49 -17.27 2.37 -5.18
CA TRP A 49 -16.73 1.05 -4.87
C TRP A 49 -17.12 -0.01 -5.89
N LYS A 50 -18.36 0.00 -6.38
CA LYS A 50 -18.82 -0.91 -7.44
C LYS A 50 -17.97 -0.80 -8.70
N ARG A 51 -17.73 0.43 -9.16
CA ARG A 51 -16.92 0.68 -10.37
C ARG A 51 -15.46 0.25 -10.21
N ASN A 52 -14.92 0.39 -9.01
CA ASN A 52 -13.50 0.12 -8.73
C ASN A 52 -13.27 -1.28 -8.15
N PHE A 53 -14.31 -2.10 -7.97
CA PHE A 53 -14.19 -3.38 -7.28
C PHE A 53 -13.29 -4.35 -8.03
N ALA A 54 -13.23 -4.27 -9.36
CA ALA A 54 -12.31 -5.06 -10.20
C ALA A 54 -10.84 -4.95 -9.75
N HIS A 55 -10.40 -3.79 -9.25
CA HIS A 55 -9.05 -3.62 -8.70
C HIS A 55 -8.83 -4.37 -7.38
N VAL A 56 -9.90 -4.57 -6.61
CA VAL A 56 -9.85 -5.38 -5.38
C VAL A 56 -9.76 -6.86 -5.72
N GLU A 57 -10.45 -7.31 -6.77
CA GLU A 57 -10.39 -8.69 -7.25
C GLU A 57 -8.97 -9.09 -7.67
N GLN A 58 -8.26 -8.21 -8.38
CA GLN A 58 -6.86 -8.39 -8.77
C GLN A 58 -5.91 -8.60 -7.58
N LEU A 59 -6.26 -8.16 -6.36
CA LEU A 59 -5.44 -8.42 -5.17
C LEU A 59 -5.49 -9.89 -4.73
N PHE A 60 -6.49 -10.67 -5.17
CA PHE A 60 -6.62 -12.09 -4.85
C PHE A 60 -5.76 -13.01 -5.70
N ASP A 61 -5.18 -12.50 -6.79
CA ASP A 61 -4.13 -13.18 -7.56
C ASP A 61 -2.83 -13.35 -6.74
N TYR A 62 -2.71 -12.57 -5.65
CA TYR A 62 -1.57 -12.58 -4.76
C TYR A 62 -1.86 -13.32 -3.46
N GLY A 63 -0.82 -13.98 -2.94
CA GLY A 63 -0.86 -14.61 -1.62
C GLY A 63 -1.24 -13.63 -0.50
N SER A 64 -1.83 -14.16 0.57
CA SER A 64 -2.37 -13.37 1.69
C SER A 64 -1.34 -12.43 2.34
N ALA A 65 -0.06 -12.81 2.38
CA ALA A 65 0.99 -11.98 2.98
C ALA A 65 1.34 -10.78 2.08
N ILE A 66 1.37 -10.98 0.76
CA ILE A 66 1.59 -9.92 -0.22
C ILE A 66 0.38 -8.96 -0.22
N ARG A 67 -0.84 -9.52 -0.26
CA ARG A 67 -2.09 -8.74 -0.19
C ARG A 67 -2.11 -7.83 1.03
N LYS A 68 -1.69 -8.36 2.19
CA LYS A 68 -1.57 -7.59 3.44
C LYS A 68 -0.66 -6.38 3.33
N ILE A 69 0.46 -6.50 2.62
CA ILE A 69 1.35 -5.35 2.39
C ILE A 69 0.69 -4.34 1.44
N MET A 70 0.04 -4.80 0.37
CA MET A 70 -0.55 -3.91 -0.63
C MET A 70 -1.66 -3.02 -0.06
N TYR A 71 -2.59 -3.57 0.72
CA TYR A 71 -3.66 -2.75 1.31
C TYR A 71 -3.22 -1.96 2.55
N THR A 72 -2.00 -2.15 3.05
CA THR A 72 -1.51 -1.32 4.17
C THR A 72 -1.11 0.06 3.67
N THR A 73 -1.96 1.05 3.91
CA THR A 73 -1.72 2.45 3.57
C THR A 73 -0.66 3.12 4.47
N ASN A 74 -0.24 2.45 5.55
CA ASN A 74 0.70 3.01 6.55
C ASN A 74 1.99 3.58 5.93
N ALA A 75 2.54 2.93 4.90
CA ALA A 75 3.77 3.42 4.26
C ALA A 75 3.53 4.76 3.54
N VAL A 76 2.51 4.80 2.69
CA VAL A 76 2.15 6.00 1.91
C VAL A 76 1.65 7.13 2.82
N GLU A 77 0.82 6.83 3.82
CA GLU A 77 0.34 7.80 4.79
C GLU A 77 1.46 8.38 5.67
N SER A 78 2.48 7.57 6.01
CA SER A 78 3.66 8.04 6.75
C SER A 78 4.44 9.10 5.95
N VAL A 79 4.57 8.89 4.62
CA VAL A 79 5.15 9.89 3.70
C VAL A 79 4.28 11.12 3.62
N HIS A 80 2.99 10.97 3.33
CA HIS A 80 2.06 12.10 3.21
C HIS A 80 1.99 12.93 4.49
N SER A 81 1.93 12.29 5.65
CA SER A 81 1.98 12.97 6.95
C SER A 81 3.28 13.76 7.13
N SER A 82 4.42 13.15 6.74
CA SER A 82 5.73 13.80 6.79
C SER A 82 5.85 14.99 5.85
N PHE A 83 5.21 14.95 4.68
CA PHE A 83 5.16 16.06 3.73
C PHE A 83 4.22 17.17 4.23
N ARG A 84 3.01 16.84 4.70
CA ARG A 84 2.08 17.81 5.30
C ARG A 84 2.73 18.59 6.45
N LYS A 85 3.60 17.95 7.24
CA LYS A 85 4.32 18.61 8.34
C LYS A 85 5.27 19.71 7.84
N VAL A 86 5.99 19.48 6.75
CA VAL A 86 6.95 20.47 6.21
C VAL A 86 6.28 21.54 5.36
N THR A 87 5.18 21.22 4.69
CA THR A 87 4.43 22.17 3.85
C THR A 87 3.46 23.06 4.64
N LYS A 88 3.27 22.83 5.94
CA LYS A 88 2.42 23.66 6.81
C LYS A 88 2.94 25.10 6.99
N LYS A 89 4.19 25.40 6.60
CA LYS A 89 4.85 26.70 6.85
C LYS A 89 4.32 27.89 6.03
N GLY A 90 3.34 27.69 5.13
CA GLY A 90 2.69 28.79 4.40
C GLY A 90 3.17 28.93 2.96
N ALA A 91 3.10 30.14 2.41
CA ALA A 91 3.41 30.42 1.01
C ALA A 91 4.91 30.25 0.71
N PHE A 92 5.21 29.64 -0.44
CA PHE A 92 6.57 29.46 -0.93
C PHE A 92 6.90 30.57 -1.92
N SER A 93 8.14 31.07 -1.89
CA SER A 93 8.60 32.15 -2.78
C SER A 93 8.70 31.72 -4.24
N ASN A 94 8.93 30.44 -4.52
CA ASN A 94 8.87 29.84 -5.84
C ASN A 94 8.70 28.30 -5.73
N GLU A 95 8.38 27.65 -6.85
CA GLU A 95 8.22 26.19 -6.93
C GLU A 95 9.51 25.44 -6.53
N ASN A 96 10.68 25.97 -6.92
CA ASN A 96 11.97 25.36 -6.60
C ASN A 96 12.24 25.28 -5.09
N ALA A 97 11.77 26.25 -4.29
CA ALA A 97 11.87 26.23 -2.84
C ALA A 97 11.04 25.09 -2.24
N LEU A 98 9.85 24.84 -2.77
CA LEU A 98 9.01 23.71 -2.38
C LEU A 98 9.66 22.37 -2.76
N LEU A 99 10.16 22.24 -3.99
CA LEU A 99 10.82 21.01 -4.45
C LEU A 99 12.06 20.69 -3.62
N LYS A 100 12.90 21.69 -3.31
CA LYS A 100 14.07 21.51 -2.43
C LYS A 100 13.66 21.05 -1.03
N LEU A 101 12.59 21.60 -0.48
CA LEU A 101 12.08 21.19 0.83
C LEU A 101 11.58 19.73 0.82
N LEU A 102 10.81 19.34 -0.19
CA LEU A 102 10.33 17.96 -0.35
C LEU A 102 11.50 16.98 -0.56
N TYR A 103 12.51 17.38 -1.32
CA TYR A 103 13.73 16.59 -1.52
C TYR A 103 14.48 16.36 -0.21
N LEU A 104 14.74 17.42 0.57
CA LEU A 104 15.37 17.30 1.89
C LEU A 104 14.58 16.37 2.81
N ARG A 105 13.25 16.53 2.83
CA ARG A 105 12.37 15.67 3.65
C ARG A 105 12.42 14.21 3.20
N THR A 106 12.52 13.96 1.89
CA THR A 106 12.67 12.61 1.33
C THR A 106 14.00 11.99 1.75
N LYS A 107 15.10 12.76 1.75
CA LYS A 107 16.41 12.29 2.21
C LYS A 107 16.39 11.88 3.68
N GLU A 108 15.72 12.65 4.55
CA GLU A 108 15.52 12.31 5.96
C GLU A 108 14.70 11.02 6.14
N LEU A 109 13.61 10.86 5.37
CA LEU A 109 12.78 9.65 5.40
C LEU A 109 13.57 8.42 4.96
N HIS A 110 14.35 8.55 3.89
CA HIS A 110 15.21 7.48 3.40
C HIS A 110 16.23 7.03 4.45
N ALA A 111 16.90 7.99 5.11
CA ALA A 111 17.81 7.70 6.22
C ALA A 111 17.09 6.98 7.38
N LYS A 112 15.89 7.44 7.75
CA LYS A 112 15.08 6.79 8.80
C LYS A 112 14.69 5.34 8.44
N TRP A 113 14.36 5.07 7.19
CA TRP A 113 13.94 3.73 6.74
C TRP A 113 15.10 2.77 6.49
N SER A 114 16.34 3.28 6.33
CA SER A 114 17.53 2.45 6.12
C SER A 114 17.78 1.41 7.22
N GLY A 115 17.34 1.70 8.45
CA GLY A 115 17.42 0.77 9.59
C GLY A 115 16.14 -0.02 9.86
N GLY A 116 15.08 0.19 9.08
CA GLY A 116 13.77 -0.42 9.28
C GLY A 116 13.71 -1.87 8.81
N ARG A 117 12.95 -2.71 9.54
CA ARG A 117 12.63 -4.08 9.13
C ARG A 117 11.17 -4.18 8.72
N ILE A 118 10.93 -4.70 7.51
CA ILE A 118 9.58 -5.05 7.07
C ILE A 118 9.17 -6.33 7.81
N GLN A 119 8.08 -6.25 8.58
CA GLN A 119 7.55 -7.39 9.32
C GLN A 119 7.09 -8.49 8.35
N ASN A 120 7.36 -9.75 8.69
CA ASN A 120 7.02 -10.93 7.89
C ASN A 120 7.56 -10.94 6.45
N TRP A 121 8.62 -10.17 6.15
CA TRP A 121 9.23 -10.12 4.82
C TRP A 121 9.67 -11.49 4.30
N ALA A 122 10.18 -12.37 5.17
CA ALA A 122 10.58 -13.72 4.78
C ALA A 122 9.41 -14.55 4.24
N MET A 123 8.21 -14.41 4.81
CA MET A 123 7.00 -15.10 4.33
C MET A 123 6.56 -14.55 2.97
N VAL A 124 6.63 -13.23 2.81
CA VAL A 124 6.30 -12.54 1.55
C VAL A 124 7.25 -12.97 0.44
N LEU A 125 8.56 -13.03 0.74
CA LEU A 125 9.57 -13.49 -0.20
C LEU A 125 9.32 -14.93 -0.67
N LYS A 126 8.96 -15.84 0.27
CA LYS A 126 8.57 -17.22 -0.08
C LYS A 126 7.39 -17.25 -1.03
N GLN A 127 6.33 -16.47 -0.76
CA GLN A 127 5.16 -16.39 -1.64
C GLN A 127 5.51 -15.85 -3.04
N LEU A 128 6.40 -14.85 -3.11
CA LEU A 128 6.87 -14.29 -4.38
C LEU A 128 7.73 -15.27 -5.19
N MET A 129 8.51 -16.12 -4.53
CA MET A 129 9.35 -17.13 -5.20
C MET A 129 8.52 -18.26 -5.80
N ILE A 130 7.42 -18.63 -5.15
CA ILE A 130 6.51 -19.70 -5.59
C ILE A 130 5.63 -19.23 -6.76
N ASN A 131 5.25 -17.96 -6.80
CA ASN A 131 4.42 -17.43 -7.89
C ASN A 131 5.20 -17.44 -9.22
N GLU A 132 4.74 -18.19 -10.21
CA GLU A 132 5.41 -18.39 -11.51
C GLU A 132 5.65 -17.07 -12.26
N THR A 133 4.72 -16.12 -12.16
CA THR A 133 4.81 -14.78 -12.77
C THR A 133 6.02 -14.00 -12.27
N PHE A 134 6.36 -14.16 -10.99
CA PHE A 134 7.46 -13.42 -10.35
C PHE A 134 8.73 -14.25 -10.23
N SER A 135 8.65 -15.58 -10.29
CA SER A 135 9.78 -16.48 -10.09
C SER A 135 10.98 -16.15 -11.00
N SER A 136 10.73 -15.89 -12.28
CA SER A 136 11.79 -15.52 -13.25
C SER A 136 12.46 -14.19 -12.91
N ARG A 137 11.70 -13.20 -12.44
CA ARG A 137 12.23 -11.88 -12.02
C ARG A 137 12.99 -11.98 -10.69
N MET A 138 12.49 -12.80 -9.77
CA MET A 138 13.13 -13.04 -8.47
C MET A 138 14.44 -13.81 -8.61
N LYS A 139 14.53 -14.78 -9.53
CA LYS A 139 15.79 -15.51 -9.83
C LYS A 139 16.87 -14.60 -10.41
N SER A 140 16.48 -13.60 -11.20
CA SER A 140 17.39 -12.58 -11.75
C SER A 140 17.89 -11.59 -10.67
N MET A 141 17.07 -11.32 -9.65
CA MET A 141 17.50 -10.54 -8.49
C MET A 141 18.46 -11.38 -7.62
N ARG A 142 19.75 -11.12 -7.75
CA ARG A 142 20.76 -11.69 -6.84
C ARG A 142 20.58 -11.08 -5.45
N PHE A 143 19.77 -11.71 -4.61
CA PHE A 143 19.58 -11.32 -3.22
C PHE A 143 20.87 -11.57 -2.43
N THR A 144 21.73 -10.57 -2.30
CA THR A 144 22.81 -10.60 -1.31
C THR A 144 22.20 -10.41 0.07
N PHE A 145 21.77 -11.51 0.69
CA PHE A 145 21.46 -11.54 2.11
C PHE A 145 22.77 -11.35 2.88
N ARG A 146 23.04 -10.13 3.36
CA ARG A 146 23.98 -9.96 4.46
C ARG A 146 23.26 -10.42 5.73
N ASN A 147 23.82 -11.40 6.41
CA ASN A 147 23.33 -11.93 7.69
C ASN A 147 22.76 -10.81 8.57
N ASN A 148 21.55 -11.04 9.12
CA ASN A 148 20.81 -10.21 10.09
C ASN A 148 19.60 -9.41 9.59
N GLY A 149 18.91 -9.86 8.53
CA GLY A 149 17.53 -9.41 8.25
C GLY A 149 17.37 -7.90 8.01
N ARG A 150 18.47 -7.20 7.67
CA ARG A 150 18.47 -5.81 7.26
C ARG A 150 18.31 -5.75 5.74
N PHE A 151 17.39 -4.91 5.29
CA PHE A 151 17.24 -4.61 3.87
C PHE A 151 18.47 -3.81 3.44
N ILE A 152 19.34 -4.39 2.61
CA ILE A 152 20.41 -3.65 1.94
C ILE A 152 20.04 -3.65 0.47
N GLN A 153 19.74 -2.45 -0.03
CA GLN A 153 19.83 -2.00 -1.42
C GLN A 153 19.58 -3.08 -2.49
N LEU A 154 18.43 -2.98 -3.16
CA LEU A 154 18.24 -3.55 -4.50
C LEU A 154 19.34 -2.99 -5.41
N CYS A 155 20.45 -3.72 -5.54
CA CYS A 155 21.42 -3.45 -6.58
C CYS A 155 20.79 -3.98 -7.88
N VAL A 156 19.92 -3.16 -8.48
CA VAL A 156 19.57 -3.34 -9.89
C VAL A 156 20.89 -3.10 -10.63
N ARG A 157 21.56 -4.19 -11.00
CA ARG A 157 22.72 -4.13 -11.87
C ARG A 157 22.19 -3.53 -13.17
N SER A 158 22.49 -2.25 -13.39
CA SER A 158 22.18 -1.58 -14.63
C SER A 158 22.74 -2.43 -15.78
N LYS A 159 21.83 -3.06 -16.51
CA LYS A 159 21.98 -3.48 -17.89
C LYS A 159 20.63 -3.21 -18.57
N PHE A 160 20.23 -1.95 -18.51
CA PHE A 160 19.41 -1.37 -19.55
C PHE A 160 20.23 -0.20 -20.08
N ILE A 161 21.00 -0.51 -21.13
CA ILE A 161 21.70 0.38 -22.08
C ILE A 161 22.66 1.39 -21.44
#